data_AF-A0A7I9ADF7-F1
#
_entry.id   AF-A0A7I9ADF7-F1
#
_cell.length_a   1.000
_cell.length_b   1.000
_cell.length_c   1.000
_cell.angle_alpha   90.00
_cell.angle_beta   90.00
_cell.angle_gamma   90.00
#
_symmetry.space_group_name_H-M   'P 1'
#
loop_
_entity.id
_entity.type
_entity.pdbx_description
1 polymer ?
#
loop_
_entity_poly.entity_id
_entity_poly.type
_entity_poly.pdbx_seq_one_letter_code
_entity_poly.pdbx_strand_id
1 'polypeptide(L)'
;MKRKIIPVLIGCTLSFSALAAQPTAERYVVSFPEGTHVNYAGAFASAFPNGLPVGIGSGLLFTGKQGDALTFATITDRGPNADSPKEGKNETKIFVTPDFAPLLMTIRVQNGKAEAIDPRPLHDDKGAINGLPLASDVIGSTNEVAFSDTLHRLKGDNRGLDTEGITPDGKGGYPDSIMFVPTQNP
;
A
#
# COMPACT_ATOMS: atom_id res chain seq x y z
N MET A 1 7.94 33.41 80.73
CA MET A 1 8.27 32.85 79.40
C MET A 1 7.17 31.87 78.98
N LYS A 2 6.40 32.16 77.93
CA LYS A 2 5.36 31.26 77.38
C LYS A 2 5.86 30.73 76.03
N ARG A 3 6.08 29.43 75.90
CA ARG A 3 6.43 28.78 74.62
C ARG A 3 5.15 28.47 73.84
N LYS A 4 5.03 29.00 72.63
CA LYS A 4 3.96 28.63 71.69
C LYS A 4 4.48 27.52 70.79
N ILE A 5 3.80 26.38 70.80
CA ILE A 5 4.07 25.25 69.90
C ILE A 5 3.25 25.51 68.63
N ILE A 6 3.92 25.63 67.48
CA ILE A 6 3.28 25.76 66.17
C ILE A 6 3.24 24.35 65.56
N PRO A 7 2.07 23.79 65.22
CA PRO A 7 2.02 22.54 64.49
C PRO A 7 2.37 22.80 63.03
N VAL A 8 3.40 22.12 62.52
CA VAL A 8 3.70 22.06 61.10
C VAL A 8 2.71 21.08 60.49
N LEU A 9 1.76 21.59 59.70
CA LEU A 9 0.88 20.76 58.88
C LEU A 9 1.65 20.38 57.60
N ILE A 10 2.03 19.10 57.50
CA ILE A 10 2.62 18.53 56.28
C ILE A 10 1.48 18.40 55.26
N GLY A 11 1.46 19.30 54.28
CA GLY A 11 0.57 19.20 53.13
C GLY A 11 1.04 18.07 52.21
N CYS A 12 0.34 16.93 52.25
CA CYS A 12 0.52 15.89 51.24
C CYS A 12 0.13 16.46 49.86
N THR A 13 1.12 16.58 48.98
CA THR A 13 0.91 16.86 47.56
C THR A 13 0.14 15.69 46.93
N LEU A 14 -1.11 15.92 46.54
CA LEU A 14 -1.89 15.00 45.73
C LEU A 14 -1.20 14.85 44.36
N SER A 15 -0.59 13.70 44.14
CA SER A 15 -0.08 13.33 42.81
C SER A 15 -1.29 12.92 41.96
N PHE A 16 -1.73 13.80 41.06
CA PHE A 16 -2.72 13.44 40.06
C PHE A 16 -2.04 12.58 38.99
N SER A 17 -2.37 11.29 38.96
CA SER A 17 -2.05 10.43 37.82
C SER A 17 -2.83 10.93 36.60
N ALA A 18 -2.15 11.58 35.66
CA ALA A 18 -2.73 11.87 34.36
C ALA A 18 -2.82 10.57 33.56
N LEU A 19 -4.02 10.02 33.43
CA LEU A 19 -4.30 8.95 32.46
C LEU A 19 -4.20 9.56 31.06
N ALA A 20 -3.30 9.05 30.23
CA ALA A 20 -3.28 9.36 28.81
C ALA A 20 -4.62 8.92 28.20
N ALA A 21 -5.27 9.81 27.43
CA ALA A 21 -6.45 9.44 26.68
C ALA A 21 -6.10 8.27 25.74
N GLN A 22 -6.97 7.26 25.67
CA GLN A 22 -6.77 6.17 24.73
C GLN A 22 -6.77 6.72 23.30
N PRO A 23 -5.89 6.20 22.42
CA PRO A 23 -5.89 6.61 21.02
C PRO A 23 -7.25 6.28 20.41
N THR A 24 -7.86 7.26 19.76
CA THR A 24 -9.09 7.08 18.98
C THR A 24 -8.71 6.61 17.59
N ALA A 25 -9.34 5.54 17.13
CA ALA A 25 -9.18 5.03 15.77
C ALA A 25 -10.47 5.25 14.98
N GLU A 26 -10.34 5.76 13.77
CA GLU A 26 -11.43 5.85 12.80
C GLU A 26 -11.21 4.82 11.69
N ARG A 27 -12.28 4.19 11.23
CA ARG A 27 -12.25 3.20 10.15
C ARG A 27 -13.01 3.73 8.95
N TYR A 28 -12.34 3.74 7.82
CA TYR A 28 -12.91 4.14 6.54
C TYR A 28 -12.92 2.95 5.57
N VAL A 29 -13.99 2.84 4.80
CA VAL A 29 -14.00 2.01 3.59
C VAL A 29 -13.63 2.94 2.44
N VAL A 30 -12.56 2.62 1.73
CA VAL A 30 -12.14 3.43 0.59
C VAL A 30 -13.03 3.12 -0.61
N SER A 31 -13.69 4.14 -1.14
CA SER A 31 -14.50 4.05 -2.35
C SER A 31 -13.74 4.55 -3.58
N PHE A 32 -14.15 4.06 -4.75
CA PHE A 32 -13.61 4.43 -6.05
C PHE A 32 -14.70 5.15 -6.85
N PRO A 33 -14.89 6.47 -6.69
CA PRO A 33 -16.02 7.19 -7.29
C PRO A 33 -16.02 7.18 -8.82
N GLU A 34 -14.84 7.03 -9.45
CA GLU A 34 -14.71 6.85 -10.89
C GLU A 34 -15.10 5.44 -11.37
N GLY A 35 -15.45 4.54 -10.45
CA GLY A 35 -15.79 3.15 -10.76
C GLY A 35 -14.60 2.38 -11.30
N THR A 36 -13.40 2.64 -10.79
CA THR A 36 -12.17 1.99 -11.25
C THR A 36 -12.26 0.47 -11.07
N HIS A 37 -12.23 -0.26 -12.18
CA HIS A 37 -12.12 -1.71 -12.23
C HIS A 37 -10.91 -2.08 -13.08
N VAL A 38 -10.25 -3.19 -12.73
CA VAL A 38 -9.23 -3.76 -13.58
C VAL A 38 -9.92 -4.57 -14.68
N ASN A 39 -9.66 -4.22 -15.94
CA ASN A 39 -10.20 -4.96 -17.06
C ASN A 39 -9.69 -6.41 -17.05
N TYR A 40 -10.60 -7.39 -17.13
CA TYR A 40 -10.26 -8.80 -17.17
C TYR A 40 -10.91 -9.47 -18.39
N ALA A 41 -10.07 -10.01 -19.26
CA ALA A 41 -10.47 -10.62 -20.52
C ALA A 41 -9.99 -12.08 -20.65
N GLY A 42 -9.72 -12.73 -19.52
CA GLY A 42 -9.25 -14.11 -19.49
C GLY A 42 -10.37 -15.16 -19.61
N ALA A 43 -10.03 -16.42 -19.34
CA ALA A 43 -10.90 -17.58 -19.53
C ALA A 43 -12.20 -17.53 -18.70
N PHE A 44 -12.20 -16.78 -17.60
CA PHE A 44 -13.33 -16.66 -16.68
C PHE A 44 -14.02 -15.29 -16.74
N ALA A 45 -13.82 -14.51 -17.80
CA ALA A 45 -14.34 -13.13 -17.90
C ALA A 45 -15.87 -13.04 -17.70
N SER A 46 -16.63 -14.09 -18.03
CA SER A 46 -18.08 -14.15 -17.79
C SER A 46 -18.47 -14.04 -16.32
N ALA A 47 -17.59 -14.41 -15.38
CA ALA A 47 -17.80 -14.24 -13.95
C ALA A 47 -17.55 -12.81 -13.47
N PHE A 48 -16.88 -11.98 -14.29
CA PHE A 48 -16.48 -10.61 -13.96
C PHE A 48 -16.89 -9.65 -15.07
N PRO A 49 -18.20 -9.49 -15.34
CA PRO A 49 -18.69 -8.68 -16.46
C PRO A 49 -18.30 -7.20 -16.39
N ASN A 50 -17.95 -6.70 -15.20
CA ASN A 50 -17.50 -5.33 -14.95
C ASN A 50 -15.99 -5.24 -14.70
N GLY A 51 -15.24 -6.33 -14.89
CA GLY A 51 -13.84 -6.45 -14.50
C GLY A 51 -13.66 -6.81 -13.02
N LEU A 52 -12.40 -6.77 -12.57
CA LEU A 52 -12.00 -7.08 -11.21
C LEU A 52 -12.00 -5.81 -10.35
N PRO A 53 -12.29 -5.91 -9.04
CA PRO A 53 -12.14 -4.78 -8.14
C PRO A 53 -10.67 -4.37 -8.03
N VAL A 54 -10.42 -3.07 -7.89
CA VAL A 54 -9.06 -2.55 -7.65
C VAL A 54 -8.71 -2.71 -6.17
N GLY A 55 -7.55 -3.32 -5.90
CA GLY A 55 -6.93 -3.32 -4.58
C GLY A 55 -5.93 -2.19 -4.45
N ILE A 56 -5.98 -1.44 -3.34
CA ILE A 56 -5.02 -0.38 -2.99
C ILE A 56 -4.39 -0.69 -1.63
N GLY A 57 -3.29 -0.02 -1.32
CA GLY A 57 -2.71 -0.04 0.02
C GLY A 57 -1.38 -0.77 0.14
N SER A 58 -0.78 -1.22 -0.97
CA SER A 58 0.62 -1.70 -0.95
C SER A 58 1.61 -0.60 -0.59
N GLY A 59 1.21 0.66 -0.71
CA GLY A 59 1.87 1.77 -0.04
C GLY A 59 0.86 2.84 0.37
N LEU A 60 1.14 3.55 1.47
CA LEU A 60 0.33 4.67 1.93
C LEU A 60 1.24 5.74 2.54
N LEU A 61 1.16 6.95 2.00
CA LEU A 61 1.94 8.10 2.45
C LEU A 61 1.03 9.28 2.72
N PHE A 62 1.11 9.87 3.91
CA PHE A 62 0.44 11.13 4.20
C PHE A 62 1.10 12.28 3.43
N THR A 63 0.33 12.99 2.60
CA THR A 63 0.84 14.09 1.75
C THR A 63 0.38 15.46 2.21
N GLY A 64 -0.63 15.55 3.08
CA GLY A 64 -1.00 16.81 3.70
C GLY A 64 -2.41 16.84 4.27
N LYS A 65 -2.71 17.98 4.91
CA LYS A 65 -4.02 18.29 5.47
C LYS A 65 -4.43 19.71 5.06
N GLN A 66 -5.66 19.87 4.59
CA GLN A 66 -6.27 21.17 4.29
C GLN A 66 -7.63 21.27 4.99
N GLY A 67 -7.72 22.14 6.01
CA GLY A 67 -8.87 22.10 6.92
C GLY A 67 -8.96 20.73 7.58
N ASP A 68 -10.11 20.06 7.51
CA ASP A 68 -10.29 18.69 8.02
C ASP A 68 -10.04 17.60 6.96
N ALA A 69 -9.74 17.98 5.72
CA ALA A 69 -9.43 17.01 4.68
C ALA A 69 -7.99 16.49 4.84
N LEU A 70 -7.83 15.17 4.90
CA LEU A 70 -6.52 14.50 4.85
C LEU A 70 -6.29 13.97 3.44
N THR A 71 -5.05 14.09 2.95
CA THR A 71 -4.65 13.57 1.65
C THR A 71 -3.51 12.59 1.83
N PHE A 72 -3.59 11.48 1.11
CA PHE A 72 -2.56 10.45 1.06
C PHE A 72 -2.25 10.11 -0.40
N ALA A 73 -1.00 9.75 -0.68
CA ALA A 73 -0.65 8.99 -1.87
C ALA A 73 -0.70 7.50 -1.54
N THR A 74 -1.19 6.69 -2.47
CA THR A 74 -1.17 5.23 -2.36
C THR A 74 -0.73 4.62 -3.68
N ILE A 75 -0.21 3.40 -3.61
CA ILE A 75 0.04 2.58 -4.78
C ILE A 75 -0.69 1.24 -4.63
N THR A 76 -1.22 0.74 -5.74
CA THR A 76 -1.74 -0.63 -5.81
C THR A 76 -0.60 -1.63 -5.72
N ASP A 77 -0.94 -2.89 -5.54
CA ASP A 77 -0.01 -4.00 -5.72
C ASP A 77 0.36 -4.16 -7.22
N ARG A 78 1.17 -5.18 -7.52
CA ARG A 78 1.59 -5.69 -8.83
C ARG A 78 0.45 -6.27 -9.70
N GLY A 79 -0.79 -5.91 -9.38
CA GLY A 79 -2.00 -6.35 -10.06
C GLY A 79 -2.63 -7.62 -9.50
N PRO A 80 -3.85 -7.93 -9.95
CA PRO A 80 -4.58 -9.13 -9.55
C PRO A 80 -3.76 -10.42 -9.71
N ASN A 81 -3.34 -10.97 -8.58
CA ASN A 81 -2.58 -12.21 -8.51
C ASN A 81 -3.14 -13.16 -7.44
N ALA A 82 -2.83 -14.45 -7.59
CA ALA A 82 -3.21 -15.50 -6.65
C ALA A 82 -2.11 -16.56 -6.55
N ASP A 83 -2.06 -17.24 -5.42
CA ASP A 83 -1.13 -18.36 -5.23
C ASP A 83 -1.46 -19.52 -6.18
N SER A 84 -0.42 -20.20 -6.68
CA SER A 84 -0.56 -21.37 -7.55
C SER A 84 0.37 -22.52 -7.15
N PRO A 85 0.10 -23.75 -7.62
CA PRO A 85 0.98 -24.89 -7.35
C PRO A 85 2.41 -24.64 -7.84
N LYS A 86 3.40 -25.00 -7.02
CA LYS A 86 4.82 -24.82 -7.35
C LYS A 86 5.24 -25.50 -8.66
N GLU A 87 6.14 -24.85 -9.40
CA GLU A 87 6.83 -25.45 -10.54
C GLU A 87 8.18 -26.00 -10.07
N GLY A 88 8.19 -27.27 -9.66
CA GLY A 88 9.37 -27.89 -9.05
C GLY A 88 9.71 -27.23 -7.71
N LYS A 89 10.81 -26.47 -7.67
CA LYS A 89 11.25 -25.72 -6.47
C LYS A 89 10.84 -24.25 -6.49
N ASN A 90 10.33 -23.76 -7.62
CA ASN A 90 10.02 -22.35 -7.79
C ASN A 90 8.66 -22.03 -7.17
N GLU A 91 8.58 -20.90 -6.46
CA GLU A 91 7.31 -20.30 -6.10
C GLU A 91 6.61 -19.78 -7.37
N THR A 92 5.29 -19.79 -7.36
CA THR A 92 4.51 -19.45 -8.54
C THR A 92 3.27 -18.67 -8.17
N LYS A 93 2.85 -17.78 -9.06
CA LYS A 93 1.60 -17.04 -8.93
C LYS A 93 0.87 -16.97 -10.26
N ILE A 94 -0.46 -16.97 -10.18
CA ILE A 94 -1.33 -16.64 -11.30
C ILE A 94 -1.46 -15.13 -11.40
N PHE A 95 -1.31 -14.59 -12.60
CA PHE A 95 -1.60 -13.21 -12.98
C PHE A 95 -2.74 -13.22 -13.99
N VAL A 96 -3.92 -12.78 -13.55
CA VAL A 96 -5.12 -12.80 -14.40
C VAL A 96 -5.18 -11.60 -15.36
N THR A 97 -4.39 -10.56 -15.08
CA THR A 97 -4.24 -9.35 -15.90
C THR A 97 -2.75 -8.98 -15.98
N PRO A 98 -1.94 -9.73 -16.75
CA PRO A 98 -0.48 -9.60 -16.74
C PRO A 98 0.05 -8.25 -17.23
N ASP A 99 -0.73 -7.53 -18.02
CA ASP A 99 -0.40 -6.19 -18.51
C ASP A 99 -0.83 -5.08 -17.54
N PHE A 100 -1.39 -5.42 -16.37
CA PHE A 100 -1.77 -4.42 -15.38
C PHE A 100 -0.54 -3.67 -14.88
N ALA A 101 -0.58 -2.35 -15.03
CA ALA A 101 0.40 -1.45 -14.45
C ALA A 101 -0.11 -0.96 -13.09
N PRO A 102 0.69 -1.09 -12.00
CA PRO A 102 0.32 -0.57 -10.71
C PRO A 102 -0.11 0.90 -10.78
N LEU A 103 -1.15 1.27 -10.03
CA LEU A 103 -1.71 2.61 -10.05
C LEU A 103 -1.22 3.41 -8.86
N LEU A 104 -0.61 4.56 -9.15
CA LEU A 104 -0.46 5.64 -8.20
C LEU A 104 -1.80 6.38 -8.08
N MET A 105 -2.33 6.50 -6.88
CA MET A 105 -3.62 7.15 -6.62
C MET A 105 -3.51 8.13 -5.45
N THR A 106 -4.49 9.02 -5.34
CA THR A 106 -4.67 9.88 -4.18
C THR A 106 -5.85 9.38 -3.36
N ILE A 107 -5.66 9.17 -2.06
CA ILE A 107 -6.76 8.96 -1.12
C ILE A 107 -7.06 10.28 -0.43
N ARG A 108 -8.30 10.75 -0.57
CA ARG A 108 -8.81 11.92 0.16
C ARG A 108 -9.77 11.47 1.24
N VAL A 109 -9.49 11.82 2.48
CA VAL A 109 -10.38 11.57 3.62
C VAL A 109 -11.04 12.88 4.03
N GLN A 110 -12.35 12.98 3.91
CA GLN A 110 -13.11 14.17 4.28
C GLN A 110 -14.58 13.81 4.54
N ASN A 111 -15.23 14.50 5.50
CA ASN A 111 -16.66 14.35 5.78
C ASN A 111 -17.10 12.90 6.05
N GLY A 112 -16.28 12.14 6.78
CA GLY A 112 -16.57 10.74 7.11
C GLY A 112 -16.39 9.75 5.94
N LYS A 113 -15.76 10.16 4.83
CA LYS A 113 -15.51 9.32 3.65
C LYS A 113 -14.02 9.28 3.30
N ALA A 114 -13.58 8.16 2.72
CA ALA A 114 -12.29 8.04 2.07
C ALA A 114 -12.49 7.64 0.61
N GLU A 115 -11.92 8.42 -0.30
CA GLU A 115 -12.09 8.23 -1.75
C GLU A 115 -10.72 8.11 -2.42
N ALA A 116 -10.50 7.04 -3.18
CA ALA A 116 -9.34 6.86 -4.04
C ALA A 116 -9.66 7.45 -5.42
N ILE A 117 -8.88 8.45 -5.82
CA ILE A 117 -9.07 9.27 -7.03
C ILE A 117 -7.76 9.43 -7.79
N ASP A 118 -7.84 10.02 -8.97
CA ASP A 118 -6.70 10.36 -9.83
C ASP A 118 -5.78 9.16 -10.15
N PRO A 119 -6.31 8.03 -10.65
CA PRO A 119 -5.50 6.87 -11.00
C PRO A 119 -4.48 7.18 -12.09
N ARG A 120 -3.20 6.91 -11.80
CA ARG A 120 -2.09 7.08 -12.74
C ARG A 120 -1.27 5.78 -12.81
N PRO A 121 -1.27 5.09 -13.96
CA PRO A 121 -0.43 3.91 -14.15
C PRO A 121 1.06 4.25 -14.02
N LEU A 122 1.81 3.38 -13.34
CA LEU A 122 3.27 3.43 -13.35
C LEU A 122 3.81 3.26 -14.76
N HIS A 123 4.77 4.10 -15.12
CA HIS A 123 5.43 4.08 -16.41
C HIS A 123 6.83 4.69 -16.31
N ASP A 124 7.71 4.27 -17.21
CA ASP A 124 9.01 4.88 -17.46
C ASP A 124 9.05 5.48 -18.88
N ASP A 125 10.24 5.85 -19.33
CA ASP A 125 10.52 6.35 -20.69
C ASP A 125 10.23 5.32 -21.79
N LYS A 126 10.11 4.03 -21.44
CA LYS A 126 9.79 2.91 -22.33
C LYS A 126 8.31 2.52 -22.25
N GLY A 127 7.50 3.20 -21.43
CA GLY A 127 6.06 3.01 -21.31
C GLY A 127 5.64 2.36 -20.00
N ALA A 128 4.45 1.76 -19.98
CA ALA A 128 3.88 1.19 -18.76
C ALA A 128 4.79 0.11 -18.13
N ILE A 129 4.83 0.09 -16.79
CA ILE A 129 5.51 -0.91 -15.98
C ILE A 129 4.45 -1.85 -15.40
N ASN A 130 4.53 -3.14 -15.71
CA ASN A 130 3.61 -4.14 -15.17
C ASN A 130 4.10 -4.69 -13.82
N GLY A 131 3.31 -5.60 -13.26
CA GLY A 131 3.63 -6.29 -12.01
C GLY A 131 4.17 -7.71 -12.15
N LEU A 132 4.59 -8.13 -13.35
CA LEU A 132 5.15 -9.47 -13.54
C LEU A 132 6.49 -9.61 -12.80
N PRO A 133 6.86 -10.81 -12.31
CA PRO A 133 8.17 -11.03 -11.72
C PRO A 133 9.28 -10.82 -12.76
N LEU A 134 10.46 -10.42 -12.26
CA LEU A 134 11.67 -10.32 -13.06
C LEU A 134 12.00 -11.67 -13.73
N ALA A 135 12.51 -11.63 -14.96
CA ALA A 135 12.92 -12.86 -15.66
C ALA A 135 13.96 -13.65 -14.86
N SER A 136 13.90 -14.98 -15.02
CA SER A 136 14.79 -15.92 -14.32
C SER A 136 16.19 -15.83 -14.90
N ASP A 137 17.12 -15.22 -14.16
CA ASP A 137 18.55 -14.96 -14.47
C ASP A 137 18.96 -13.49 -14.24
N VAL A 138 17.99 -12.60 -14.00
CA VAL A 138 18.25 -11.19 -13.69
C VAL A 138 18.58 -11.03 -12.20
N ILE A 139 19.59 -10.21 -11.91
CA ILE A 139 19.94 -9.82 -10.54
C ILE A 139 18.71 -9.19 -9.87
N GLY A 140 18.36 -9.68 -8.69
CA GLY A 140 17.17 -9.25 -7.96
C GLY A 140 15.92 -10.11 -8.22
N SER A 141 15.96 -11.08 -9.14
CA SER A 141 14.87 -12.03 -9.33
C SER A 141 14.75 -12.99 -8.15
N THR A 142 13.51 -13.22 -7.70
CA THR A 142 13.15 -14.26 -6.72
C THR A 142 13.02 -15.65 -7.36
N ASN A 143 13.16 -15.75 -8.68
CA ASN A 143 12.83 -16.92 -9.50
C ASN A 143 11.35 -17.35 -9.39
N GLU A 144 10.46 -16.44 -8.97
CA GLU A 144 9.02 -16.66 -9.05
C GLU A 144 8.59 -16.85 -10.51
N VAL A 145 7.74 -17.83 -10.77
CA VAL A 145 7.19 -18.10 -12.10
C VAL A 145 5.75 -17.58 -12.18
N ALA A 146 5.51 -16.71 -13.16
CA ALA A 146 4.17 -16.22 -13.46
C ALA A 146 3.41 -17.19 -14.36
N PHE A 147 2.15 -17.44 -14.02
CA PHE A 147 1.19 -18.19 -14.81
C PHE A 147 -0.01 -17.31 -15.18
N SER A 148 -0.65 -17.60 -16.31
CA SER A 148 -1.97 -17.06 -16.64
C SER A 148 -3.06 -17.71 -15.79
N ASP A 149 -4.29 -17.23 -15.93
CA ASP A 149 -5.49 -17.79 -15.31
C ASP A 149 -5.79 -19.25 -15.70
N THR A 150 -5.15 -19.76 -16.74
CA THR A 150 -5.26 -21.15 -17.24
C THR A 150 -3.96 -21.95 -17.05
N LEU A 151 -3.07 -21.48 -16.17
CA LEU A 151 -1.79 -22.10 -15.85
C LEU A 151 -0.79 -22.19 -17.03
N HIS A 152 -0.98 -21.41 -18.10
CA HIS A 152 0.06 -21.22 -19.09
C HIS A 152 1.16 -20.31 -18.54
N ARG A 153 2.41 -20.75 -18.64
CA ARG A 153 3.58 -19.98 -18.18
C ARG A 153 3.68 -18.66 -18.93
N LEU A 154 3.76 -17.57 -18.18
CA LEU A 154 3.99 -16.24 -18.68
C LEU A 154 5.50 -15.96 -18.71
N LYS A 155 5.89 -15.06 -19.61
CA LYS A 155 7.25 -14.53 -19.62
C LYS A 155 7.35 -13.45 -18.56
N GLY A 156 8.35 -13.53 -17.68
CA GLY A 156 8.67 -12.44 -16.74
C GLY A 156 9.08 -11.16 -17.47
N ASP A 157 9.05 -10.03 -16.77
CA ASP A 157 9.43 -8.71 -17.30
C ASP A 157 10.56 -8.12 -16.47
N ASN A 158 11.67 -7.76 -17.11
CA ASN A 158 12.83 -7.17 -16.43
C ASN A 158 12.55 -5.76 -15.89
N ARG A 159 11.42 -5.16 -16.23
CA ARG A 159 10.92 -3.91 -15.67
C ARG A 159 9.79 -4.11 -14.68
N GLY A 160 9.30 -5.33 -14.49
CA GLY A 160 8.17 -5.60 -13.63
C GLY A 160 8.47 -5.26 -12.17
N LEU A 161 7.47 -4.73 -11.45
CA LEU A 161 7.61 -4.26 -10.08
C LEU A 161 6.61 -4.93 -9.13
N ASP A 162 7.15 -5.47 -8.03
CA ASP A 162 6.40 -5.90 -6.85
C ASP A 162 6.33 -4.72 -5.86
N THR A 163 5.36 -3.85 -6.06
CA THR A 163 5.25 -2.59 -5.30
C THR A 163 4.78 -2.84 -3.88
N GLU A 164 5.62 -2.52 -2.89
CA GLU A 164 5.37 -2.73 -1.44
C GLU A 164 5.57 -1.44 -0.61
N GLY A 165 5.58 -0.29 -1.29
CA GLY A 165 5.73 0.99 -0.62
C GLY A 165 5.79 2.16 -1.56
N ILE A 166 5.64 3.35 -1.00
CA ILE A 166 5.75 4.62 -1.71
C ILE A 166 6.42 5.66 -0.82
N THR A 167 7.34 6.43 -1.39
CA THR A 167 8.07 7.51 -0.72
C THR A 167 8.19 8.69 -1.69
N PRO A 168 8.28 9.95 -1.26
CA PRO A 168 8.51 11.06 -2.19
C PRO A 168 9.96 11.07 -2.68
N ASP A 169 10.19 11.54 -3.91
CA ASP A 169 11.53 11.69 -4.51
C ASP A 169 12.24 13.00 -4.11
N GLY A 170 11.56 13.86 -3.36
CA GLY A 170 12.04 15.19 -2.96
C GLY A 170 11.94 16.27 -4.04
N LYS A 171 11.43 15.94 -5.24
CA LYS A 171 11.26 16.83 -6.41
C LYS A 171 9.78 17.01 -6.80
N GLY A 172 8.87 16.54 -5.97
CA GLY A 172 7.42 16.58 -6.23
C GLY A 172 6.87 15.35 -6.93
N GLY A 173 7.70 14.33 -7.16
CA GLY A 173 7.31 13.00 -7.62
C GLY A 173 7.47 11.94 -6.53
N TYR A 174 7.30 10.68 -6.94
CA TYR A 174 7.60 9.49 -6.15
C TYR A 174 8.60 8.66 -6.98
N PRO A 175 9.69 8.13 -6.41
CA PRO A 175 10.55 7.23 -7.15
C PRO A 175 9.79 5.92 -7.39
N ASP A 176 10.01 5.29 -8.54
CA ASP A 176 9.46 3.97 -8.91
C ASP A 176 10.05 2.82 -8.06
N SER A 177 10.65 3.13 -6.91
CA SER A 177 11.47 2.22 -6.13
C SER A 177 10.73 1.66 -4.92
N ILE A 178 10.69 0.33 -4.88
CA ILE A 178 10.60 -0.50 -3.67
C ILE A 178 11.64 0.00 -2.67
N MET A 179 11.20 0.60 -1.57
CA MET A 179 12.08 0.88 -0.44
C MET A 179 12.20 -0.40 0.41
N PHE A 180 13.17 -1.26 0.09
CA PHE A 180 13.73 -2.12 1.11
C PHE A 180 14.36 -1.21 2.16
N VAL A 181 13.73 -1.05 3.32
CA VAL A 181 14.43 -0.56 4.51
C VAL A 181 15.38 -1.69 4.91
N PRO A 182 16.71 -1.58 4.73
CA PRO A 182 17.59 -2.54 5.35
C PRO A 182 17.38 -2.35 6.84
N THR A 183 17.01 -3.41 7.55
CA THR A 183 17.07 -3.43 9.01
C THR A 183 18.49 -3.04 9.41
N GLN A 184 18.67 -1.78 9.83
CA GLN A 184 19.83 -1.38 10.60
C GLN A 184 19.69 -2.14 11.93
N ASN A 185 20.38 -3.27 12.04
CA ASN A 185 20.51 -3.96 13.31
C ASN A 185 21.27 -3.03 14.29
N PRO A 186 20.91 -3.08 15.59
CA PRO A 186 21.30 -2.10 16.60
C PRO A 186 22.81 -2.00 16.84
#